data_AF-A0A3D2NRW8-F1
#
_entry.id   AF-A0A3D2NRW8-F1
#
_cell.length_a   1.000
_cell.length_b   1.000
_cell.length_c   1.000
_cell.angle_alpha   90.00
_cell.angle_beta   90.00
_cell.angle_gamma   90.00
#
_symmetry.space_group_name_H-M   'P 1'
#
loop_
_entity.id
_entity.type
_entity.pdbx_description
1 polymer ?
#
loop_
_entity_poly.entity_id
_entity_poly.type
_entity_poly.pdbx_seq_one_letter_code
_entity_poly.pdbx_strand_id
1 'polypeptide(L)' 'MRTEEFDFALPECLIAQHPPECRGASRLLCVRGDTLEDRQFADLLQRVRPNDVLVL' A
#
# COMPACT_ATOMS: atom_id res chain seq x y z
N MET A 1 12.26 -6.62 22.29
CA MET A 1 12.09 -6.51 20.83
C MET A 1 13.38 -5.95 20.27
N ARG A 2 13.99 -6.59 19.28
CA ARG A 2 15.18 -6.05 18.59
C ARG A 2 14.70 -5.33 17.34
N THR A 3 15.02 -4.05 17.22
CA THR A 3 14.54 -3.21 16.09
C THR A 3 15.18 -3.61 14.76
N GLU A 4 16.38 -4.18 14.83
CA GLU A 4 17.18 -4.64 13.68
C GLU A 4 16.46 -5.71 12.84
N GLU A 5 15.59 -6.51 13.46
CA GLU A 5 14.79 -7.55 12.77
C GLU A 5 13.75 -6.96 11.79
N PHE A 6 13.54 -5.64 11.84
CA PHE A 6 12.59 -4.92 11.00
C PHE A 6 13.26 -3.89 10.07
N ASP A 7 14.59 -3.90 10.01
CA ASP A 7 15.34 -2.99 9.13
C ASP A 7 15.34 -3.48 7.68
N PHE A 8 15.31 -2.54 6.74
CA PHE A 8 15.36 -2.84 5.31
C PHE A 8 16.00 -1.69 4.52
N ALA A 9 16.63 -2.02 3.40
CA ALA A 9 17.23 -1.03 2.52
C ALA A 9 16.13 -0.19 1.84
N LEU A 10 16.03 1.08 2.22
CA LEU A 10 15.10 2.05 1.63
C LEU A 10 15.90 3.21 0.99
N PRO A 11 16.10 3.21 -0.34
CA PRO A 11 16.68 4.35 -1.03
C PRO A 11 15.85 5.62 -0.82
N GLU A 12 16.53 6.73 -0.46
CA GLU A 12 15.85 8.01 -0.16
C GLU A 12 14.98 8.53 -1.31
N CYS A 13 15.39 8.28 -2.56
CA CYS A 13 14.65 8.70 -3.74
C CYS A 13 13.27 8.01 -3.90
N LEU A 14 13.03 6.89 -3.19
CA LEU A 14 11.74 6.21 -3.18
C LEU A 14 10.80 6.76 -2.11
N ILE A 15 11.26 7.66 -1.24
CA ILE A 15 10.44 8.33 -0.25
C ILE A 15 9.72 9.50 -0.94
N ALA A 16 8.42 9.35 -1.14
CA ALA A 16 7.59 10.39 -1.73
C ALA A 16 7.65 11.67 -0.88
N GLN A 17 8.12 12.76 -1.49
CA GLN A 17 8.20 14.08 -0.85
C GLN A 17 6.86 14.83 -0.89
N HIS A 18 5.99 14.46 -1.83
CA HIS A 18 4.68 15.04 -2.04
C HIS A 18 3.68 13.94 -2.37
N PRO A 19 2.39 14.09 -2.04
CA PRO A 19 1.35 13.17 -2.48
C PRO A 19 1.18 13.22 -4.01
N PRO A 20 0.55 12.19 -4.62
CA PRO A 20 0.15 12.26 -6.02
C PRO A 20 -0.80 13.45 -6.27
N GLU A 21 -0.72 14.05 -7.47
CA GLU A 21 -1.56 15.19 -7.87
C GLU A 21 -3.07 14.86 -7.82
N CYS A 22 -3.42 13.63 -8.21
CA CYS A 22 -4.79 13.13 -8.16
C CYS A 22 -4.95 12.17 -6.98
N ARG A 23 -5.86 12.47 -6.05
CA ARG A 23 -6.18 11.59 -4.92
C ARG A 23 -6.68 10.24 -5.43
N GLY A 24 -6.06 9.16 -4.96
CA GLY A 24 -6.38 7.78 -5.36
C GLY A 24 -5.55 7.25 -6.53
N ALA A 25 -4.68 8.05 -7.13
CA ALA A 25 -3.74 7.62 -8.17
C ALA A 25 -2.44 7.00 -7.62
N SER A 26 -2.35 6.76 -6.31
CA SER A 26 -1.20 6.06 -5.72
C SER A 26 -1.26 4.56 -6.05
N ARG A 27 -0.08 3.93 -6.07
CA ARG A 27 0.02 2.46 -6.11
C ARG A 27 -0.60 1.82 -4.85
N LEU A 28 -1.11 0.62 -5.00
CA LEU A 28 -1.61 -0.25 -3.94
C LEU A 28 -0.93 -1.62 -4.10
N LEU A 29 -0.10 -2.02 -3.13
CA LEU A 29 0.46 -3.37 -3.09
C LEU A 29 -0.49 -4.28 -2.33
N CYS A 30 -1.09 -5.25 -3.02
CA CYS A 30 -1.89 -6.30 -2.41
C CYS A 30 -1.00 -7.48 -2.01
N VAL A 31 -0.97 -7.81 -0.72
CA VAL A 31 -0.18 -8.90 -0.16
C VAL A 31 -1.12 -10.02 0.31
N ARG A 32 -0.91 -11.24 -0.18
CA ARG A 32 -1.66 -12.45 0.23
C ARG A 32 -0.67 -13.61 0.44
N GLY A 33 -0.22 -13.79 1.68
CA GLY A 33 0.89 -14.71 1.96
C GLY A 33 2.11 -14.30 1.14
N ASP A 34 2.62 -15.23 0.34
CA ASP A 34 3.77 -14.99 -0.55
C ASP A 34 3.40 -14.34 -1.89
N THR A 35 2.10 -14.12 -2.16
CA THR A 35 1.64 -13.49 -3.41
C THR A 35 1.65 -11.97 -3.26
N LEU A 36 2.35 -11.30 -4.18
CA LEU A 36 2.41 -9.85 -4.30
C LEU A 36 1.74 -9.43 -5.61
N GLU A 37 0.86 -8.43 -5.54
CA GLU A 37 0.15 -7.90 -6.70
C GLU A 37 0.13 -6.37 -6.66
N ASP A 38 0.69 -5.74 -7.70
CA ASP A 38 0.62 -4.30 -7.90
C ASP A 38 -0.74 -3.89 -8.50
N ARG A 39 -1.39 -2.90 -7.87
CA ARG A 39 -2.66 -2.30 -8.31
C ARG A 39 -2.63 -0.78 -8.15
N GLN A 40 -3.71 -0.12 -8.57
CA GLN A 40 -3.95 1.30 -8.26
C GLN A 40 -4.88 1.41 -7.05
N PHE A 41 -4.70 2.42 -6.21
CA PHE A 41 -5.57 2.64 -5.04
C PHE A 41 -7.02 2.89 -5.45
N ALA A 42 -7.25 3.48 -6.62
CA ALA A 42 -8.57 3.61 -7.23
C ALA A 42 -9.31 2.26 -7.41
N ASP A 43 -8.58 1.14 -7.52
CA ASP A 43 -9.16 -0.21 -7.64
C ASP A 43 -9.57 -0.82 -6.29
N LEU A 44 -9.34 -0.15 -5.16
CA LEU A 44 -9.61 -0.69 -3.82
C LEU A 44 -11.06 -1.19 -3.68
N LEU A 45 -12.02 -0.47 -4.26
CA LEU A 45 -13.43 -0.84 -4.20
C LEU A 45 -13.75 -2.17 -4.92
N GLN A 46 -12.91 -2.62 -5.84
CA GLN A 46 -13.07 -3.93 -6.50
C GLN A 46 -12.67 -5.09 -5.56
N ARG A 47 -12.03 -4.79 -4.43
CA ARG A 47 -11.51 -5.78 -3.47
C ARG A 47 -12.35 -5.94 -2.23
N VAL A 48 -13.21 -4.97 -1.94
CA VAL A 48 -14.15 -5.06 -0.81
C VAL A 48 -15.40 -5.80 -1.24
N ARG A 49 -16.00 -6.52 -0.30
CA ARG A 49 -17.25 -7.25 -0.49
C ARG A 49 -18.39 -6.48 0.13
N PRO A 50 -19.64 -6.74 -0.30
CA PRO A 50 -20.80 -6.27 0.43
C PRO A 50 -20.70 -6.63 1.92
N ASN A 51 -20.99 -5.64 2.77
CA ASN A 51 -20.92 -5.71 4.23
C ASN A 51 -19.52 -5.64 4.87
N ASP A 52 -18.45 -5.42 4.09
CA ASP A 52 -17.15 -5.04 4.67
C ASP A 52 -17.24 -3.64 5.30
N VAL A 53 -16.54 -3.44 6.42
CA VAL A 53 -16.48 -2.15 7.14
C VAL A 53 -15.07 -1.59 7.04
N LEU A 54 -14.95 -0.40 6.46
CA LEU A 54 -13.71 0.37 6.50
C LEU A 54 -13.72 1.24 7.76
N VAL A 55 -12.76 1.00 8.66
CA VAL A 55 -12.54 1.84 9.85
C VAL A 55 -11.50 2.89 9.51
N LEU A 56 -11.82 4.17 9.76
CA LEU A 56 -10.99 5.34 9.46
C LEU A 56 -10.40 5.95 10.72
#